data_AF-A0A960BL98-F1
#
_entry.id   AF-A0A960BL98-F1
#
_cell.length_a   1.000
_cell.length_b   1.000
_cell.length_c   1.000
_cell.angle_alpha   90.00
_cell.angle_beta   90.00
_cell.angle_gamma   90.00
#
_symmetry.space_group_name_H-M   'P 1'
#
loop_
_entity.id
_entity.type
_entity.pdbx_description
1 polymer ?
#
loop_
_entity_poly.entity_id
_entity_poly.type
_entity_poly.pdbx_seq_one_letter_code
_entity_poly.pdbx_strand_id
1 'polypeptide(L)'
;MRLLVHAPNVSEQLSDGLGRPDYSYGFVLNHFRPVLEQVGEVVDITDPRTEVPRALSEARQSGQDCVFLSFAPPHACETGLACPTTSVFAWEFDTIPDHDWGGNPKNDWRTVLADHGRAITLSSHSRNVVRDTMGDDFPVEAIPTPIFERVVASRPLREGPRPATIAVPHTPVDSREYRFTPLTIEHDEPSGGVDRVWAKQYLDLQFSTDRDDRGHLVGFYTAEAFGSWSRIAEPWLMLPFLMQGRVRLRILMGAYGKNIGAEIEVRVGDQRHTVRLTEIPRWHVLDFTIEEATNVIGFSGLDVNPDPDNFDVRTMGISLCRLELDRKPSLARRVTRRLRRARVAELPKVQRGRSQLHLDGIVFASVFNPADGRKNWPQLVTAFADALGDRPDATLVLKMTCGSAAPYLAEFQRLLAMVGPLQARIVALHGYLPDLEELMAATFFYVNASSGEGMCMPLMEFMSAGVPAIAPRNTAMLDYITTRNAFVVASDEQLTSWPHDPEFKLRTHFHRVHWDSLADNYEKAYRCATQDPDRQRAMGAAARTAMEQLSGDRIVAQQLRNFLEREHG
;
A
#
# COMPACT_ATOMS: atom_id res chain seq x y z
N MET A 1 32.21 5.96 -19.68
CA MET A 1 30.82 6.37 -19.92
C MET A 1 30.25 6.99 -18.66
N ARG A 2 29.52 8.09 -18.81
CA ARG A 2 28.77 8.79 -17.76
C ARG A 2 27.28 8.48 -17.92
N LEU A 3 26.65 8.10 -16.82
CA LEU A 3 25.26 7.67 -16.74
C LEU A 3 24.48 8.70 -15.94
N LEU A 4 23.70 9.53 -16.63
CA LEU A 4 22.81 10.49 -16.01
C LEU A 4 21.53 9.75 -15.60
N VAL A 5 21.09 9.86 -14.36
CA VAL A 5 19.90 9.14 -13.87
C VAL A 5 18.88 10.10 -13.28
N HIS A 6 17.61 9.88 -13.59
CA HIS A 6 16.51 10.66 -13.02
C HIS A 6 15.32 9.76 -12.72
N ALA A 7 14.71 9.96 -11.56
CA ALA A 7 13.38 9.46 -11.23
C ALA A 7 12.54 10.64 -10.70
N PRO A 8 11.35 10.91 -11.26
CA PRO A 8 10.49 11.98 -10.77
C PRO A 8 10.01 11.66 -9.35
N ASN A 9 9.85 12.69 -8.51
CA ASN A 9 9.24 12.61 -7.17
C ASN A 9 9.99 11.76 -6.11
N VAL A 10 11.33 11.84 -6.04
CA VAL A 10 12.07 11.30 -4.88
C VAL A 10 11.87 12.21 -3.68
N SER A 11 10.92 11.90 -2.79
CA SER A 11 10.97 12.46 -1.43
C SER A 11 12.13 11.77 -0.69
N GLU A 12 13.13 12.52 -0.25
CA GLU A 12 14.28 12.01 0.51
C GLU A 12 13.90 11.24 1.80
N GLN A 13 12.65 11.36 2.26
CA GLN A 13 12.12 10.68 3.44
C GLN A 13 11.23 9.48 3.04
N LEU A 14 11.68 8.27 3.41
CA LEU A 14 10.99 6.98 3.22
C LEU A 14 9.54 6.95 3.72
N SER A 15 9.15 7.84 4.65
CA SER A 15 7.80 7.89 5.24
C SER A 15 6.79 8.72 4.46
N ASP A 16 7.24 9.70 3.67
CA ASP A 16 6.37 10.81 3.25
C ASP A 16 5.78 10.62 1.84
N GLY A 17 6.34 9.71 1.05
CA GLY A 17 5.87 9.38 -0.31
C GLY A 17 5.10 8.06 -0.46
N LEU A 18 4.96 7.27 0.62
CA LEU A 18 4.36 5.94 0.59
C LEU A 18 2.92 5.98 0.04
N GLY A 19 2.71 5.39 -1.16
CA GLY A 19 1.39 5.22 -1.78
C GLY A 19 1.06 6.13 -2.97
N ARG A 20 1.99 6.98 -3.46
CA ARG A 20 1.79 7.76 -4.70
C ARG A 20 2.06 6.93 -5.97
N PRO A 21 1.39 7.23 -7.11
CA PRO A 21 1.50 6.44 -8.35
C PRO A 21 2.92 6.29 -8.90
N ASP A 22 3.74 7.35 -8.85
CA ASP A 22 5.11 7.36 -9.40
C ASP A 22 6.20 7.01 -8.38
N TYR A 23 5.82 6.70 -7.12
CA TYR A 23 6.75 6.49 -6.01
C TYR A 23 7.70 5.31 -6.23
N SER A 24 7.30 4.30 -7.01
CA SER A 24 8.10 3.09 -7.24
C SER A 24 9.39 3.36 -8.01
N TYR A 25 9.46 4.37 -8.87
CA TYR A 25 10.64 4.61 -9.72
C TYR A 25 11.87 5.06 -8.96
N GLY A 26 11.70 5.82 -7.87
CA GLY A 26 12.79 6.13 -6.94
C GLY A 26 13.36 4.86 -6.29
N PHE A 27 12.51 3.89 -5.93
CA PHE A 27 12.97 2.60 -5.40
C PHE A 27 13.67 1.78 -6.47
N VAL A 28 13.15 1.73 -7.68
CA VAL A 28 13.79 1.03 -8.81
C VAL A 28 15.18 1.60 -9.05
N LEU A 29 15.32 2.93 -9.18
CA LEU A 29 16.62 3.58 -9.36
C LEU A 29 17.58 3.28 -8.20
N ASN A 30 17.11 3.31 -6.95
CA ASN A 30 17.94 2.97 -5.78
C ASN A 30 18.48 1.53 -5.83
N HIS A 31 17.72 0.59 -6.39
CA HIS A 31 18.19 -0.78 -6.59
C HIS A 31 19.16 -0.87 -7.77
N PHE A 32 18.91 -0.16 -8.88
CA PHE A 32 19.82 -0.14 -10.01
C PHE A 32 21.17 0.52 -9.71
N ARG A 33 21.24 1.44 -8.74
CA ARG A 33 22.44 2.25 -8.47
C ARG A 33 23.74 1.44 -8.31
N PRO A 34 23.84 0.42 -7.43
CA PRO A 34 25.08 -0.35 -7.27
C PRO A 34 25.52 -1.07 -8.55
N VAL A 35 24.56 -1.43 -9.41
CA VAL A 35 24.83 -2.08 -10.69
C VAL A 35 25.25 -1.05 -11.73
N LEU A 36 24.61 0.12 -11.79
CA LEU A 36 24.99 1.21 -12.69
C LEU A 36 26.41 1.73 -12.40
N GLU A 37 26.81 1.80 -11.13
CA GLU A 37 28.16 2.19 -10.70
C GLU A 37 29.25 1.19 -11.16
N GLN A 38 28.89 -0.07 -11.44
CA GLN A 38 29.80 -1.04 -12.06
C GLN A 38 29.94 -0.85 -13.57
N VAL A 39 29.02 -0.12 -14.19
CA VAL A 39 28.96 0.10 -15.64
C VAL A 39 29.55 1.46 -16.02
N GLY A 40 29.40 2.49 -15.19
CA GLY A 40 29.94 3.81 -15.45
C GLY A 40 29.82 4.78 -14.27
N GLU A 41 30.23 6.02 -14.50
CA GLU A 41 30.08 7.11 -13.53
C GLU A 41 28.60 7.55 -13.46
N VAL A 42 27.94 7.36 -12.32
CA VAL A 42 26.53 7.72 -12.13
C VAL A 42 26.39 9.15 -11.62
N VAL A 43 25.56 9.95 -12.28
CA VAL A 43 25.25 11.34 -11.90
C VAL A 43 23.74 11.50 -11.75
N ASP A 44 23.31 11.90 -10.56
CA ASP A 44 21.90 12.17 -10.26
C ASP A 44 21.45 13.50 -10.87
N ILE A 45 20.32 13.47 -11.56
CA ILE A 45 19.71 14.61 -12.23
C ILE A 45 18.42 14.96 -11.51
N THR A 46 18.28 16.22 -11.08
CA THR A 46 17.04 16.70 -10.44
C THR A 46 16.10 17.31 -11.47
N ASP A 47 16.62 18.19 -12.34
CA ASP A 47 15.87 18.81 -13.43
C ASP A 47 16.46 18.39 -14.80
N PRO A 48 15.84 17.41 -15.49
CA PRO A 48 16.31 16.94 -16.78
C PRO A 48 16.44 18.03 -17.85
N ARG A 49 15.61 19.09 -17.80
CA ARG A 49 15.62 20.14 -18.83
C ARG A 49 16.89 20.98 -18.81
N THR A 50 17.43 21.22 -17.62
CA THR A 50 18.55 22.15 -17.42
C THR A 50 19.86 21.42 -17.15
N GLU A 51 19.84 20.33 -16.40
CA GLU A 51 21.05 19.63 -15.95
C GLU A 51 21.58 18.64 -16.99
N VAL A 52 20.72 17.95 -17.75
CA VAL A 52 21.17 16.98 -18.78
C VAL A 52 21.98 17.65 -19.89
N PRO A 53 21.55 18.78 -20.50
CA PRO A 53 22.37 19.46 -21.51
C PRO A 53 23.73 19.93 -20.98
N ARG A 54 23.77 20.38 -19.72
CA ARG A 54 25.01 20.79 -19.05
C ARG A 54 25.95 19.61 -18.85
N ALA A 55 25.46 18.52 -18.28
CA ALA A 55 26.25 17.31 -18.03
C ALA A 55 26.75 16.67 -19.34
N LEU A 56 25.95 16.73 -20.40
CA LEU A 56 26.36 16.31 -21.74
C LEU A 56 27.52 17.15 -22.28
N SER A 57 27.48 18.48 -22.11
CA SER A 57 28.56 19.38 -22.52
C SER A 57 29.86 19.08 -21.77
N GLU A 58 29.77 18.87 -20.46
CA GLU A 58 30.92 18.53 -19.60
C GLU A 58 31.54 17.17 -19.97
N ALA A 59 30.71 16.17 -20.27
CA ALA A 59 31.16 14.85 -20.71
C ALA A 59 31.87 14.91 -22.08
N ARG A 60 31.30 15.67 -23.04
CA ARG A 60 31.89 15.89 -24.36
C ARG A 60 33.25 16.60 -24.28
N GLN A 61 33.39 17.60 -23.40
CA GLN A 61 34.67 18.28 -23.16
C GLN A 61 35.73 17.34 -22.59
N SER A 62 35.31 16.32 -21.83
CA SER A 62 36.18 15.33 -21.21
C SER A 62 36.42 14.09 -22.10
N GLY A 63 35.86 14.05 -23.31
CA GLY A 63 35.96 12.90 -24.23
C GLY A 63 35.25 11.64 -23.74
N GLN A 64 34.23 11.78 -22.89
CA GLN A 64 33.47 10.66 -22.32
C GLN A 64 32.07 10.57 -22.96
N ASP A 65 31.64 9.34 -23.27
CA ASP A 65 30.25 9.08 -23.68
C ASP A 65 29.28 9.36 -22.54
N CYS A 66 28.09 9.83 -22.87
CA CYS A 66 27.08 10.25 -21.92
C CYS A 66 25.70 9.75 -22.34
N VAL A 67 25.03 9.01 -21.45
CA VAL A 67 23.68 8.47 -21.67
C VAL A 67 22.78 8.90 -20.52
N PHE A 68 21.54 9.27 -20.83
CA PHE A 68 20.51 9.61 -19.85
C PHE A 68 19.52 8.46 -19.67
N LEU A 69 19.38 7.97 -18.45
CA LEU A 69 18.42 6.95 -18.04
C LEU A 69 17.27 7.62 -17.26
N SER A 70 16.09 7.65 -17.87
CA SER A 70 14.89 8.22 -17.27
C SER A 70 14.00 7.12 -16.68
N PHE A 71 14.00 7.00 -15.36
CA PHE A 71 13.18 6.05 -14.60
C PHE A 71 11.79 6.64 -14.37
N ALA A 72 10.91 6.51 -15.35
CA ALA A 72 9.56 7.05 -15.32
C ALA A 72 8.72 6.39 -16.43
N PRO A 73 7.37 6.41 -16.35
CA PRO A 73 6.56 6.06 -17.52
C PRO A 73 6.84 7.07 -18.66
N PRO A 74 6.80 6.67 -19.94
CA PRO A 74 7.17 7.52 -21.07
C PRO A 74 6.51 8.91 -21.07
N HIS A 75 5.20 9.01 -20.78
CA HIS A 75 4.52 10.31 -20.75
C HIS A 75 5.08 11.30 -19.71
N ALA A 76 5.81 10.82 -18.70
CA ALA A 76 6.46 11.63 -17.67
C ALA A 76 7.94 11.96 -17.99
N CYS A 77 8.59 11.25 -18.93
CA CYS A 77 9.97 11.49 -19.32
C CYS A 77 10.16 12.83 -20.07
N GLU A 78 11.33 13.46 -19.97
CA GLU A 78 11.66 14.65 -20.76
C GLU A 78 12.07 14.25 -22.19
N THR A 79 11.54 14.96 -23.20
CA THR A 79 11.77 14.69 -24.63
C THR A 79 12.53 15.83 -25.30
N GLY A 80 13.12 15.58 -26.48
CA GLY A 80 13.82 16.60 -27.26
C GLY A 80 15.21 16.96 -26.72
N LEU A 81 15.80 16.08 -25.90
CA LEU A 81 17.14 16.24 -25.37
C LEU A 81 18.18 15.83 -26.41
N ALA A 82 19.28 16.58 -26.51
CA ALA A 82 20.42 16.20 -27.37
C ALA A 82 21.25 15.03 -26.82
N CYS A 83 20.98 14.62 -25.57
CA CYS A 83 21.63 13.47 -24.93
C CYS A 83 20.88 12.19 -25.32
N PRO A 84 21.59 11.11 -25.72
CA PRO A 84 20.97 9.80 -25.93
C PRO A 84 20.20 9.38 -24.68
N THR A 85 18.88 9.27 -24.81
CA THR A 85 17.97 9.03 -23.68
C THR A 85 17.41 7.61 -23.75
N THR A 86 17.28 6.95 -22.61
CA THR A 86 16.66 5.63 -22.47
C THR A 86 15.57 5.72 -21.42
N SER A 87 14.32 5.44 -21.80
CA SER A 87 13.25 5.24 -20.82
C SER A 87 13.44 3.91 -20.09
N VAL A 88 13.36 3.93 -18.77
CA VAL A 88 13.35 2.73 -17.91
C VAL A 88 11.99 2.65 -17.23
N PHE A 89 11.15 1.70 -17.64
CA PHE A 89 9.76 1.65 -17.16
C PHE A 89 9.19 0.23 -16.95
N ALA A 90 8.17 0.16 -16.11
CA ALA A 90 7.38 -1.04 -15.86
C ALA A 90 6.03 -0.93 -16.59
N TRP A 91 5.53 -2.04 -17.14
CA TRP A 91 4.21 -2.08 -17.77
C TRP A 91 3.55 -3.46 -17.70
N GLU A 92 2.30 -3.48 -17.24
CA GLU A 92 1.53 -4.69 -16.93
C GLU A 92 0.35 -4.96 -17.87
N PHE A 93 0.09 -4.09 -18.84
CA PHE A 93 -1.05 -4.23 -19.75
C PHE A 93 -0.60 -4.72 -21.12
N ASP A 94 -1.52 -5.29 -21.89
CA ASP A 94 -1.20 -5.92 -23.17
C ASP A 94 -0.97 -4.92 -24.33
N THR A 95 -1.27 -3.64 -24.11
CA THR A 95 -0.98 -2.55 -25.07
C THR A 95 -0.45 -1.35 -24.32
N ILE A 96 0.49 -0.61 -24.92
CA ILE A 96 0.88 0.73 -24.44
C ILE A 96 -0.01 1.81 -25.08
N PRO A 97 -0.14 2.99 -24.44
CA PRO A 97 -0.82 4.13 -25.06
C PRO A 97 -0.28 4.50 -26.43
N ASP A 98 -1.19 4.56 -27.41
CA ASP A 98 -0.87 4.72 -28.83
C ASP A 98 -1.58 5.90 -29.50
N HIS A 99 -2.14 6.82 -28.74
CA HIS A 99 -2.71 8.06 -29.26
C HIS A 99 -2.70 9.13 -28.18
N ASP A 100 -2.82 10.38 -28.61
CA ASP A 100 -2.91 11.49 -27.71
C ASP A 100 -4.33 11.65 -27.15
N TRP A 101 -4.40 12.27 -25.98
CA TRP A 101 -5.64 12.79 -25.42
C TRP A 101 -5.32 14.10 -24.70
N GLY A 102 -6.31 15.00 -24.64
CA GLY A 102 -6.15 16.30 -23.99
C GLY A 102 -5.10 17.22 -24.64
N GLY A 103 -4.75 16.99 -25.91
CA GLY A 103 -3.77 17.80 -26.64
C GLY A 103 -2.33 17.68 -26.13
N ASN A 104 -2.01 16.62 -25.37
CA ASN A 104 -0.66 16.33 -24.91
C ASN A 104 -0.08 15.15 -25.73
N PRO A 105 0.86 15.40 -26.67
CA PRO A 105 1.47 14.35 -27.49
C PRO A 105 2.17 13.26 -26.68
N LYS A 106 2.66 13.58 -25.48
CA LYS A 106 3.36 12.61 -24.62
C LYS A 106 2.46 11.48 -24.12
N ASN A 107 1.14 11.64 -24.21
CA ASN A 107 0.18 10.59 -23.89
C ASN A 107 0.23 9.45 -24.93
N ASP A 108 0.61 9.74 -26.18
CA ASP A 108 1.01 8.72 -27.14
C ASP A 108 2.47 8.31 -26.84
N TRP A 109 2.64 7.15 -26.18
CA TRP A 109 3.96 6.71 -25.74
C TRP A 109 4.89 6.43 -26.92
N ARG A 110 4.35 6.16 -28.12
CA ARG A 110 5.17 5.95 -29.32
C ARG A 110 5.97 7.20 -29.67
N THR A 111 5.41 8.38 -29.46
CA THR A 111 6.09 9.65 -29.73
C THR A 111 7.32 9.83 -28.83
N VAL A 112 7.17 9.51 -27.54
CA VAL A 112 8.27 9.58 -26.56
C VAL A 112 9.32 8.51 -26.84
N LEU A 113 8.89 7.27 -27.08
CA LEU A 113 9.81 6.16 -27.35
C LEU A 113 10.59 6.39 -28.66
N ALA A 114 9.96 6.97 -29.68
CA ALA A 114 10.63 7.35 -30.92
C ALA A 114 11.66 8.48 -30.71
N ASP A 115 11.35 9.48 -29.87
CA ASP A 115 12.30 10.55 -29.50
C ASP A 115 13.53 10.01 -28.76
N HIS A 116 13.33 9.07 -27.84
CA HIS A 116 14.43 8.45 -27.10
C HIS A 116 15.22 7.43 -27.94
N GLY A 117 14.57 6.78 -28.91
CA GLY A 117 15.17 5.80 -29.82
C GLY A 117 15.46 4.44 -29.20
N ARG A 118 15.30 4.27 -27.87
CA ARG A 118 15.49 3.00 -27.16
C ARG A 118 14.80 2.98 -25.80
N ALA A 119 14.59 1.78 -25.26
CA ALA A 119 14.00 1.60 -23.94
C ALA A 119 14.53 0.37 -23.19
N ILE A 120 14.47 0.45 -21.87
CA ILE A 120 14.60 -0.67 -20.96
C ILE A 120 13.24 -0.88 -20.30
N THR A 121 12.73 -2.10 -20.39
CA THR A 121 11.56 -2.51 -19.62
C THR A 121 11.96 -3.45 -18.50
N LEU A 122 11.15 -3.52 -17.43
CA LEU A 122 11.48 -4.35 -16.26
C LEU A 122 11.04 -5.82 -16.39
N SER A 123 10.45 -6.22 -17.53
CA SER A 123 10.00 -7.60 -17.77
C SER A 123 9.97 -7.95 -19.25
N SER A 124 10.04 -9.25 -19.57
CA SER A 124 9.94 -9.71 -20.95
C SER A 124 8.55 -9.45 -21.55
N HIS A 125 7.50 -9.48 -20.73
CA HIS A 125 6.13 -9.10 -21.12
C HIS A 125 6.10 -7.68 -21.65
N SER A 126 6.54 -6.70 -20.85
CA SER A 126 6.55 -5.29 -21.23
C SER A 126 7.37 -5.05 -22.51
N ARG A 127 8.52 -5.73 -22.65
CA ARG A 127 9.35 -5.65 -23.86
C ARG A 127 8.58 -6.09 -25.10
N ASN A 128 7.86 -7.22 -25.01
CA ASN A 128 7.12 -7.75 -26.15
C ASN A 128 5.98 -6.79 -26.54
N VAL A 129 5.24 -6.25 -25.57
CA VAL A 129 4.19 -5.24 -25.82
C VAL A 129 4.74 -3.99 -26.53
N VAL A 130 5.94 -3.54 -26.14
CA VAL A 130 6.61 -2.42 -26.81
C VAL A 130 6.99 -2.78 -28.25
N ARG A 131 7.52 -3.98 -28.50
CA ARG A 131 7.85 -4.43 -29.87
C ARG A 131 6.62 -4.58 -30.75
N ASP A 132 5.53 -5.12 -30.21
CA ASP A 132 4.26 -5.24 -30.93
C ASP A 132 3.72 -3.87 -31.39
N THR A 133 4.03 -2.80 -30.64
CA THR A 133 3.57 -1.43 -30.95
C THR A 133 4.58 -0.62 -31.77
N MET A 134 5.88 -0.72 -31.48
CA MET A 134 6.96 0.08 -32.08
C MET A 134 7.62 -0.62 -33.29
N GLY A 135 7.39 -1.91 -33.46
CA GLY A 135 8.08 -2.78 -34.42
C GLY A 135 9.23 -3.57 -33.80
N ASP A 136 9.54 -4.73 -34.39
CA ASP A 136 10.57 -5.66 -33.91
C ASP A 136 12.00 -5.06 -33.91
N ASP A 137 12.24 -4.07 -34.77
CA ASP A 137 13.54 -3.39 -34.90
C ASP A 137 13.77 -2.33 -33.81
N PHE A 138 12.74 -1.94 -33.04
CA PHE A 138 12.89 -0.95 -31.98
C PHE A 138 13.81 -1.47 -30.86
N PRO A 139 14.90 -0.76 -30.50
CA PRO A 139 15.83 -1.20 -29.46
C PRO A 139 15.20 -1.21 -28.06
N VAL A 140 14.62 -2.35 -27.67
CA VAL A 140 14.06 -2.56 -26.34
C VAL A 140 14.54 -3.87 -25.73
N GLU A 141 15.02 -3.79 -24.47
CA GLU A 141 15.51 -4.92 -23.70
C GLU A 141 14.75 -5.06 -22.37
N ALA A 142 14.60 -6.29 -21.90
CA ALA A 142 14.02 -6.60 -20.60
C ALA A 142 15.13 -6.74 -19.57
N ILE A 143 15.31 -5.73 -18.72
CA ILE A 143 16.31 -5.72 -17.65
C ILE A 143 15.57 -5.52 -16.33
N PRO A 144 15.42 -6.57 -15.51
CA PRO A 144 14.69 -6.50 -14.25
C PRO A 144 15.46 -5.69 -13.20
N THR A 145 14.76 -5.26 -12.16
CA THR A 145 15.39 -4.54 -11.05
C THR A 145 16.29 -5.49 -10.25
N PRO A 146 17.56 -5.14 -9.99
CA PRO A 146 18.48 -5.97 -9.23
C PRO A 146 18.15 -5.93 -7.73
N ILE A 147 17.59 -7.01 -7.21
CA ILE A 147 17.07 -7.11 -5.83
C ILE A 147 17.79 -8.19 -5.03
N PHE A 148 18.33 -9.20 -5.72
CA PHE A 148 18.77 -10.44 -5.08
C PHE A 148 19.86 -10.20 -4.03
N GLU A 149 20.99 -9.59 -4.42
CA GLU A 149 22.15 -9.39 -3.54
C GLU A 149 21.79 -8.55 -2.31
N ARG A 150 20.91 -7.55 -2.45
CA ARG A 150 20.45 -6.72 -1.33
C ARG A 150 19.73 -7.54 -0.26
N VAL A 151 18.85 -8.45 -0.66
CA VAL A 151 18.11 -9.33 0.26
C VAL A 151 19.02 -10.39 0.87
N VAL A 152 19.94 -10.95 0.07
CA VAL A 152 20.89 -11.96 0.57
C VAL A 152 21.91 -11.37 1.52
N ALA A 153 22.38 -10.14 1.28
CA ALA A 153 23.32 -9.47 2.15
C ALA A 153 22.71 -9.16 3.53
N SER A 154 21.41 -8.91 3.58
CA SER A 154 20.72 -8.59 4.83
C SER A 154 20.28 -9.83 5.61
N ARG A 155 20.14 -10.99 4.95
CA ARG A 155 19.73 -12.25 5.59
C ARG A 155 20.70 -13.41 5.30
N PRO A 156 21.42 -13.94 6.30
CA PRO A 156 22.17 -15.18 6.13
C PRO A 156 21.23 -16.36 5.86
N LEU A 157 21.65 -17.24 4.95
CA LEU A 157 20.96 -18.49 4.60
C LEU A 157 20.66 -19.29 5.88
N ARG A 158 19.37 -19.34 6.25
CA ARG A 158 18.87 -20.19 7.33
C ARG A 158 17.74 -21.06 6.78
N GLU A 159 17.65 -22.29 7.28
CA GLU A 159 16.68 -23.27 6.79
C GLU A 159 15.26 -22.94 7.28
N GLY A 160 14.41 -22.53 6.33
CA GLY A 160 12.97 -22.48 6.49
C GLY A 160 12.42 -21.30 7.33
N PRO A 161 11.08 -21.20 7.37
CA PRO A 161 10.37 -20.20 8.17
C PRO A 161 10.44 -20.53 9.66
N ARG A 162 10.44 -19.48 10.50
CA ARG A 162 10.53 -19.58 11.97
C ARG A 162 9.59 -18.59 12.65
N PRO A 163 9.10 -18.88 13.87
CA PRO A 163 8.41 -17.87 14.66
C PRO A 163 9.26 -16.60 14.83
N ALA A 164 8.62 -15.44 14.73
CA ALA A 164 9.30 -14.16 14.82
C ALA A 164 8.47 -13.14 15.61
N THR A 165 9.17 -12.22 16.27
CA THR A 165 8.56 -11.06 16.91
C THR A 165 9.04 -9.82 16.19
N ILE A 166 8.11 -9.07 15.62
CA ILE A 166 8.40 -7.94 14.73
C ILE A 166 8.07 -6.64 15.47
N ALA A 167 8.98 -5.66 15.47
CA ALA A 167 8.66 -4.34 15.96
C ALA A 167 7.86 -3.58 14.90
N VAL A 168 6.63 -3.21 15.25
CA VAL A 168 5.74 -2.45 14.37
C VAL A 168 5.65 -1.00 14.88
N PRO A 169 5.86 0.00 14.00
CA PRO A 169 5.84 1.41 14.42
C PRO A 169 4.42 1.93 14.70
N HIS A 170 3.41 1.20 14.23
CA HIS A 170 2.00 1.50 14.42
C HIS A 170 1.28 0.26 14.95
N THR A 171 0.13 0.49 15.58
CA THR A 171 -0.74 -0.59 16.08
C THR A 171 -1.22 -1.45 14.91
N PRO A 172 -0.98 -2.78 14.93
CA PRO A 172 -1.61 -3.71 14.00
C PRO A 172 -3.13 -3.65 14.10
N VAL A 173 -3.82 -3.96 13.01
CA VAL A 173 -5.25 -4.26 13.04
C VAL A 173 -5.37 -5.78 12.99
N ASP A 174 -5.74 -6.42 14.09
CA ASP A 174 -5.74 -7.88 14.23
C ASP A 174 -7.18 -8.42 14.32
N SER A 175 -7.54 -9.39 13.48
CA SER A 175 -8.83 -10.08 13.52
C SER A 175 -9.21 -10.64 14.90
N ARG A 176 -8.22 -11.02 15.74
CA ARG A 176 -8.46 -11.56 17.08
C ARG A 176 -8.90 -10.49 18.10
N GLU A 177 -8.69 -9.21 17.79
CA GLU A 177 -9.16 -8.10 18.62
C GLU A 177 -10.66 -7.80 18.38
N TYR A 178 -11.31 -8.44 17.40
CA TYR A 178 -12.69 -8.16 17.00
C TYR A 178 -13.62 -9.36 17.22
N ARG A 179 -14.78 -9.10 17.83
CA ARG A 179 -15.95 -9.99 17.90
C ARG A 179 -17.00 -9.52 16.89
N PHE A 180 -17.42 -10.42 16.01
CA PHE A 180 -18.41 -10.12 14.98
C PHE A 180 -19.81 -10.49 15.45
N THR A 181 -20.75 -9.54 15.41
CA THR A 181 -22.19 -9.81 15.49
C THR A 181 -22.82 -9.55 14.12
N PRO A 182 -24.05 -10.04 13.85
CA PRO A 182 -24.73 -9.82 12.57
C PRO A 182 -24.97 -8.34 12.20
N LEU A 183 -24.82 -7.41 13.16
CA LEU A 183 -25.12 -5.98 12.99
C LEU A 183 -23.96 -5.07 13.43
N THR A 184 -22.99 -5.56 14.20
CA THR A 184 -21.90 -4.74 14.79
C THR A 184 -20.57 -5.50 14.85
N ILE A 185 -19.45 -4.77 14.79
CA ILE A 185 -18.13 -5.27 15.18
C ILE A 185 -17.87 -4.76 16.60
N GLU A 186 -17.77 -5.68 17.55
CA GLU A 186 -17.41 -5.44 18.95
C GLU A 186 -15.93 -5.77 19.14
N HIS A 187 -15.29 -5.22 20.17
CA HIS A 187 -13.88 -5.50 20.48
C HIS A 187 -13.86 -6.44 21.68
N ASP A 188 -13.23 -7.62 21.57
CA ASP A 188 -12.96 -8.45 22.76
C ASP A 188 -11.79 -7.82 23.55
N GLU A 189 -11.74 -7.97 24.88
CA GLU A 189 -10.80 -7.25 25.77
C GLU A 189 -9.41 -7.05 25.14
N PRO A 190 -8.82 -5.84 25.20
CA PRO A 190 -7.56 -5.55 24.53
C PRO A 190 -6.43 -6.41 25.12
N SER A 191 -6.09 -7.50 24.45
CA SER A 191 -4.97 -8.36 24.80
C SER A 191 -3.66 -7.63 24.49
N GLY A 192 -3.19 -6.80 25.43
CA GLY A 192 -1.84 -6.24 25.40
C GLY A 192 -1.72 -4.81 25.93
N GLY A 193 -1.19 -4.69 27.15
CA GLY A 193 -0.32 -3.59 27.57
C GLY A 193 -1.00 -2.26 27.94
N VAL A 194 -0.83 -1.89 29.21
CA VAL A 194 -1.30 -0.66 29.90
C VAL A 194 -0.78 0.66 29.29
N ASP A 195 0.01 0.63 28.22
CA ASP A 195 0.56 1.82 27.52
C ASP A 195 -0.35 2.40 26.42
N ARG A 196 -1.53 1.82 26.18
CA ARG A 196 -2.48 2.23 25.11
C ARG A 196 -3.44 3.38 25.47
N VAL A 197 -3.49 3.84 26.74
CA VAL A 197 -4.45 4.87 27.19
C VAL A 197 -3.99 6.27 26.77
N TRP A 198 -4.86 7.01 26.08
CA TRP A 198 -4.62 8.36 25.57
C TRP A 198 -4.06 9.33 26.61
N ALA A 199 -2.76 9.63 26.53
CA ALA A 199 -2.07 10.49 27.47
C ALA A 199 -2.09 11.99 27.11
N LYS A 200 -2.52 12.35 25.89
CA LYS A 200 -2.55 13.76 25.44
C LYS A 200 -3.70 14.52 26.10
N GLN A 201 -3.55 15.84 26.23
CA GLN A 201 -4.62 16.71 26.73
C GLN A 201 -5.66 17.01 25.66
N TYR A 202 -5.26 17.02 24.38
CA TYR A 202 -6.08 17.44 23.25
C TYR A 202 -5.75 16.64 21.96
N LEU A 203 -6.78 16.28 21.18
CA LEU A 203 -6.71 15.73 19.83
C LEU A 203 -7.65 16.54 18.94
N ASP A 204 -7.25 16.76 17.69
CA ASP A 204 -8.04 17.44 16.66
C ASP A 204 -7.91 16.68 15.33
N LEU A 205 -9.05 16.24 14.79
CA LEU A 205 -9.20 15.51 13.53
C LEU A 205 -10.07 16.32 12.58
N GLN A 206 -9.65 16.47 11.32
CA GLN A 206 -10.46 17.09 10.26
C GLN A 206 -10.81 16.06 9.17
N PHE A 207 -12.00 16.21 8.61
CA PHE A 207 -12.58 15.26 7.64
C PHE A 207 -13.08 15.96 6.38
N SER A 208 -12.49 17.12 6.05
CA SER A 208 -12.74 17.88 4.83
C SER A 208 -11.57 17.78 3.85
N THR A 209 -11.74 18.24 2.62
CA THR A 209 -10.70 18.22 1.57
C THR A 209 -9.41 18.95 1.96
N ASP A 210 -9.47 19.90 2.89
CA ASP A 210 -8.31 20.69 3.33
C ASP A 210 -7.33 19.90 4.19
N ARG A 211 -7.84 18.94 4.98
CA ARG A 211 -7.06 18.03 5.81
C ARG A 211 -7.88 16.79 6.07
N ASP A 212 -7.32 15.67 5.63
CA ASP A 212 -8.05 14.43 5.53
C ASP A 212 -7.56 13.35 6.51
N ASP A 213 -8.09 13.41 7.73
CA ASP A 213 -7.90 12.38 8.74
C ASP A 213 -9.01 11.28 8.65
N ARG A 214 -9.57 11.03 7.44
CA ARG A 214 -10.63 10.00 7.16
C ARG A 214 -10.33 8.62 7.69
N GLY A 215 -9.08 8.32 8.05
CA GLY A 215 -8.71 6.99 8.48
C GLY A 215 -9.27 6.47 9.77
N HIS A 216 -10.01 7.34 10.43
CA HIS A 216 -10.76 7.01 11.61
C HIS A 216 -12.23 6.75 11.27
N LEU A 217 -12.73 7.09 10.08
CA LEU A 217 -14.14 7.03 9.71
C LEU A 217 -14.53 5.69 9.06
N VAL A 218 -15.60 5.09 9.57
CA VAL A 218 -16.19 3.87 9.05
C VAL A 218 -17.67 4.12 8.73
N GLY A 219 -18.06 3.75 7.51
CA GLY A 219 -19.42 4.02 7.02
C GLY A 219 -19.61 5.43 6.47
N PHE A 220 -18.55 6.12 6.06
CA PHE A 220 -18.59 7.45 5.43
C PHE A 220 -18.07 7.40 3.98
N TYR A 221 -18.52 8.34 3.13
CA TYR A 221 -17.98 8.61 1.81
C TYR A 221 -16.62 9.33 1.87
N THR A 222 -16.05 9.58 0.70
CA THR A 222 -14.86 10.42 0.56
C THR A 222 -15.11 11.85 1.09
N ALA A 223 -14.08 12.47 1.65
CA ALA A 223 -14.13 13.81 2.20
C ALA A 223 -14.43 14.84 1.10
N GLU A 224 -15.35 15.73 1.39
CA GLU A 224 -15.73 16.87 0.55
C GLU A 224 -15.41 18.18 1.26
N ALA A 225 -15.60 19.31 0.57
CA ALA A 225 -15.41 20.65 1.15
C ALA A 225 -16.24 20.85 2.44
N PHE A 226 -17.38 20.16 2.57
CA PHE A 226 -18.30 20.26 3.70
C PHE A 226 -18.22 19.08 4.68
N GLY A 227 -17.13 18.29 4.63
CA GLY A 227 -16.93 17.12 5.49
C GLY A 227 -17.19 15.80 4.78
N SER A 228 -17.10 14.70 5.54
CA SER A 228 -17.38 13.35 5.04
C SER A 228 -18.81 12.94 5.40
N TRP A 229 -19.58 12.48 4.41
CA TRP A 229 -20.99 12.10 4.59
C TRP A 229 -21.16 10.63 4.96
N SER A 230 -22.02 10.31 5.93
CA SER A 230 -22.29 8.91 6.30
C SER A 230 -23.10 8.20 5.22
N ARG A 231 -22.62 7.02 4.80
CA ARG A 231 -23.24 6.10 3.85
C ARG A 231 -24.21 5.11 4.50
N ILE A 232 -24.08 4.87 5.81
CA ILE A 232 -24.87 3.90 6.57
C ILE A 232 -25.58 4.57 7.75
N ALA A 233 -26.63 3.93 8.26
CA ALA A 233 -27.44 4.44 9.36
C ALA A 233 -26.72 4.42 10.72
N GLU A 234 -25.70 3.57 10.88
CA GLU A 234 -24.91 3.45 12.10
C GLU A 234 -23.40 3.58 11.81
N PRO A 235 -22.94 4.78 11.38
CA PRO A 235 -21.54 5.00 11.10
C PRO A 235 -20.77 5.20 12.41
N TRP A 236 -19.45 5.09 12.37
CA TRP A 236 -18.64 5.20 13.57
C TRP A 236 -17.20 5.64 13.26
N LEU A 237 -16.48 6.01 14.31
CA LEU A 237 -15.12 6.47 14.27
C LEU A 237 -14.22 5.62 15.18
N MET A 238 -13.07 5.17 14.69
CA MET A 238 -12.04 4.47 15.47
C MET A 238 -10.80 5.34 15.68
N LEU A 239 -10.49 5.64 16.93
CA LEU A 239 -9.29 6.36 17.33
C LEU A 239 -8.07 5.42 17.39
N PRO A 240 -6.85 5.94 17.16
CA PRO A 240 -5.62 5.14 17.22
C PRO A 240 -5.12 4.90 18.66
N PHE A 241 -5.95 5.17 19.67
CA PHE A 241 -5.65 5.06 21.09
C PHE A 241 -6.92 4.78 21.88
N LEU A 242 -6.78 4.20 23.08
CA LEU A 242 -7.90 3.97 23.98
C LEU A 242 -8.22 5.23 24.79
N MET A 243 -9.49 5.60 24.82
CA MET A 243 -10.07 6.60 25.72
C MET A 243 -10.48 5.92 27.03
N GLN A 244 -10.11 6.53 28.16
CA GLN A 244 -10.56 6.10 29.48
C GLN A 244 -10.62 7.29 30.45
N GLY A 245 -11.65 7.30 31.30
CA GLY A 245 -11.95 8.37 32.24
C GLY A 245 -12.81 9.48 31.63
N ARG A 246 -12.68 10.71 32.16
CA ARG A 246 -13.51 11.85 31.73
C ARG A 246 -12.95 12.50 30.47
N VAL A 247 -13.73 12.46 29.40
CA VAL A 247 -13.37 12.96 28.07
C VAL A 247 -14.45 13.90 27.58
N ARG A 248 -14.05 15.05 27.03
CA ARG A 248 -14.92 15.99 26.34
C ARG A 248 -14.72 15.82 24.85
N LEU A 249 -15.79 15.47 24.16
CA LEU A 249 -15.84 15.31 22.71
C LEU A 249 -16.56 16.53 22.12
N ARG A 250 -15.89 17.26 21.23
CA ARG A 250 -16.54 18.27 20.38
C ARG A 250 -16.60 17.73 18.96
N ILE A 251 -17.77 17.76 18.35
CA ILE A 251 -17.95 17.25 16.98
C ILE A 251 -18.67 18.31 16.15
N LEU A 252 -18.11 18.65 14.99
CA LEU A 252 -18.73 19.53 14.01
C LEU A 252 -19.50 18.66 13.01
N MET A 253 -20.83 18.68 13.10
CA MET A 253 -21.71 17.84 12.28
C MET A 253 -22.86 18.61 11.66
N GLY A 254 -23.24 18.24 10.45
CA GLY A 254 -24.46 18.69 9.77
C GLY A 254 -25.35 17.51 9.38
N ALA A 255 -26.58 17.80 8.95
CA ALA A 255 -27.56 16.82 8.51
C ALA A 255 -27.99 17.05 7.06
N TYR A 256 -28.50 15.99 6.45
CA TYR A 256 -29.11 16.00 5.14
C TYR A 256 -30.52 15.39 5.17
N GLY A 257 -31.42 15.90 4.32
CA GLY A 257 -32.77 15.40 4.13
C GLY A 257 -33.55 15.24 5.43
N LYS A 258 -34.11 14.05 5.66
CA LYS A 258 -34.93 13.71 6.84
C LYS A 258 -34.18 13.76 8.17
N ASN A 259 -32.84 13.80 8.15
CA ASN A 259 -32.05 13.95 9.37
C ASN A 259 -32.03 15.39 9.89
N ILE A 260 -32.48 16.38 9.10
CA ILE A 260 -32.50 17.79 9.52
C ILE A 260 -33.51 17.94 10.67
N GLY A 261 -33.01 18.30 11.85
CA GLY A 261 -33.81 18.43 13.07
C GLY A 261 -34.08 17.12 13.80
N ALA A 262 -33.60 15.98 13.27
CA ALA A 262 -33.69 14.67 13.93
C ALA A 262 -32.73 14.57 15.13
N GLU A 263 -33.09 13.70 16.06
CA GLU A 263 -32.27 13.36 17.21
C GLU A 263 -31.53 12.04 16.95
N ILE A 264 -30.20 12.10 17.00
CA ILE A 264 -29.32 10.95 16.81
C ILE A 264 -28.59 10.63 18.11
N GLU A 265 -28.13 9.40 18.25
CA GLU A 265 -27.34 8.99 19.39
C GLU A 265 -25.85 8.99 19.03
N VAL A 266 -25.02 9.54 19.92
CA VAL A 266 -23.56 9.43 19.88
C VAL A 266 -23.12 8.56 21.05
N ARG A 267 -22.45 7.45 20.75
CA ARG A 267 -22.03 6.43 21.71
C ARG A 267 -20.51 6.38 21.86
N VAL A 268 -20.02 6.31 23.09
CA VAL A 268 -18.60 6.05 23.40
C VAL A 268 -18.53 5.03 24.54
N GLY A 269 -18.09 3.81 24.23
CA GLY A 269 -18.24 2.67 25.14
C GLY A 269 -19.72 2.45 25.48
N ASP A 270 -20.02 2.30 26.77
CA ASP A 270 -21.41 2.13 27.26
C ASP A 270 -22.19 3.44 27.39
N GLN A 271 -21.54 4.59 27.22
CA GLN A 271 -22.18 5.88 27.38
C GLN A 271 -22.79 6.38 26.07
N ARG A 272 -23.98 6.97 26.18
CA ARG A 272 -24.79 7.46 25.05
C ARG A 272 -25.24 8.90 25.32
N HIS A 273 -25.18 9.75 24.30
CA HIS A 273 -25.73 11.09 24.33
C HIS A 273 -26.55 11.36 23.09
N THR A 274 -27.73 11.96 23.27
CA THR A 274 -28.58 12.39 22.17
C THR A 274 -28.17 13.78 21.66
N VAL A 275 -28.10 13.93 20.34
CA VAL A 275 -27.74 15.17 19.66
C VAL A 275 -28.78 15.47 18.59
N ARG A 276 -29.31 16.70 18.62
CA ARG A 276 -30.20 17.19 17.57
C ARG A 276 -29.41 17.83 16.43
N LEU A 277 -29.62 17.34 15.21
CA LEU A 277 -28.86 17.78 14.04
C LEU A 277 -29.46 19.03 13.38
N THR A 278 -28.61 19.79 12.70
CA THR A 278 -28.97 20.94 11.88
C THR A 278 -28.43 20.80 10.46
N GLU A 279 -29.10 21.41 9.49
CA GLU A 279 -28.65 21.42 8.09
C GLU A 279 -27.22 21.97 7.94
N ILE A 280 -26.98 23.15 8.50
CA ILE A 280 -25.64 23.75 8.54
C ILE A 280 -24.82 23.07 9.65
N PRO A 281 -23.57 22.63 9.38
CA PRO A 281 -22.73 22.01 10.40
C PRO A 281 -22.52 22.89 11.64
N ARG A 282 -22.74 22.31 12.82
CA ARG A 282 -22.56 22.99 14.12
C ARG A 282 -21.75 22.14 15.10
N TRP A 283 -21.06 22.82 16.02
CA TRP A 283 -20.34 22.17 17.09
C TRP A 283 -21.28 21.63 18.15
N HIS A 284 -21.19 20.32 18.39
CA HIS A 284 -21.85 19.62 19.48
C HIS A 284 -20.80 19.23 20.52
N VAL A 285 -21.06 19.55 21.79
CA VAL A 285 -20.11 19.29 22.89
C VAL A 285 -20.73 18.26 23.84
N LEU A 286 -20.06 17.12 23.97
CA LEU A 286 -20.51 15.96 24.73
C LEU A 286 -19.44 15.59 25.77
N ASP A 287 -19.86 15.29 26.99
CA ASP A 287 -18.97 15.00 28.12
C ASP A 287 -19.19 13.56 28.59
N PHE A 288 -18.25 12.67 28.26
CA PHE A 288 -18.31 11.25 28.57
C PHE A 288 -17.49 10.89 29.82
N THR A 289 -17.97 9.91 30.59
CA THR A 289 -17.20 9.22 31.65
C THR A 289 -17.04 7.76 31.27
N ILE A 290 -15.88 7.41 30.75
CA ILE A 290 -15.60 6.10 30.17
C ILE A 290 -14.93 5.23 31.25
N GLU A 291 -15.62 4.18 31.70
CA GLU A 291 -15.11 3.25 32.71
C GLU A 291 -14.18 2.21 32.08
N GLU A 292 -14.69 1.49 31.08
CA GLU A 292 -13.92 0.55 30.27
C GLU A 292 -13.25 1.25 29.09
N ALA A 293 -11.97 0.96 28.86
CA ALA A 293 -11.17 1.65 27.87
C ALA A 293 -11.65 1.32 26.44
N THR A 294 -11.99 2.35 25.65
CA THR A 294 -12.54 2.19 24.28
C THR A 294 -11.92 3.18 23.32
N ASN A 295 -11.78 2.82 22.05
CA ASN A 295 -11.33 3.73 20.98
C ASN A 295 -12.42 4.03 19.95
N VAL A 296 -13.66 3.61 20.19
CA VAL A 296 -14.77 3.74 19.24
C VAL A 296 -15.74 4.84 19.64
N ILE A 297 -16.17 5.63 18.65
CA ILE A 297 -17.26 6.60 18.76
C ILE A 297 -18.31 6.22 17.72
N GLY A 298 -19.46 5.72 18.16
CA GLY A 298 -20.57 5.34 17.27
C GLY A 298 -21.61 6.44 17.10
N PHE A 299 -22.30 6.42 15.97
CA PHE A 299 -23.50 7.21 15.72
C PHE A 299 -24.63 6.27 15.34
N SER A 300 -25.86 6.55 15.79
CA SER A 300 -27.04 5.76 15.42
C SER A 300 -28.29 6.63 15.36
N GLY A 301 -29.37 6.11 14.77
CA GLY A 301 -30.62 6.84 14.56
C GLY A 301 -30.64 7.70 13.30
N LEU A 302 -29.79 7.39 12.31
CA LEU A 302 -29.75 8.12 11.03
C LEU A 302 -30.66 7.47 9.99
N ASP A 303 -31.38 8.30 9.24
CA ASP A 303 -32.08 7.91 8.02
C ASP A 303 -31.16 8.17 6.82
N VAL A 304 -30.65 7.11 6.19
CA VAL A 304 -29.77 7.24 5.01
C VAL A 304 -30.51 7.04 3.69
N ASN A 305 -31.84 7.02 3.70
CA ASN A 305 -32.60 6.90 2.46
C ASN A 305 -32.43 8.18 1.62
N PRO A 306 -32.22 8.07 0.29
CA PRO A 306 -32.15 9.23 -0.58
C PRO A 306 -33.40 10.09 -0.46
N ASP A 307 -33.22 11.41 -0.44
CA ASP A 307 -34.32 12.35 -0.39
C ASP A 307 -34.98 12.42 -1.78
N PRO A 308 -36.25 12.00 -1.95
CA PRO A 308 -36.92 12.01 -3.25
C PRO A 308 -37.07 13.42 -3.84
N ASP A 309 -36.96 14.46 -3.01
CA ASP A 309 -37.12 15.85 -3.42
C ASP A 309 -35.80 16.53 -3.83
N ASN A 310 -34.68 15.79 -3.88
CA ASN A 310 -33.35 16.34 -4.19
C ASN A 310 -32.60 15.52 -5.26
N PHE A 311 -31.63 16.15 -5.94
CA PHE A 311 -30.88 15.55 -7.05
C PHE A 311 -29.72 14.64 -6.60
N ASP A 312 -29.34 14.66 -5.33
CA ASP A 312 -28.28 13.79 -4.80
C ASP A 312 -28.85 12.40 -4.45
N VAL A 313 -28.50 11.40 -5.26
CA VAL A 313 -29.02 10.02 -5.14
C VAL A 313 -28.27 9.18 -4.11
N ARG A 314 -27.30 9.76 -3.40
CA ARG A 314 -26.49 9.03 -2.42
C ARG A 314 -27.25 8.79 -1.12
N THR A 315 -26.87 7.73 -0.41
CA THR A 315 -27.41 7.43 0.92
C THR A 315 -26.68 8.30 1.95
N MET A 316 -27.30 9.38 2.45
CA MET A 316 -26.62 10.40 3.24
C MET A 316 -27.32 10.64 4.59
N GLY A 317 -26.59 10.43 5.69
CA GLY A 317 -27.08 10.68 7.05
C GLY A 317 -26.56 12.00 7.64
N ILE A 318 -25.34 11.97 8.16
CA ILE A 318 -24.63 13.11 8.74
C ILE A 318 -23.40 13.48 7.94
N SER A 319 -23.09 14.77 7.89
CA SER A 319 -21.76 15.25 7.55
C SER A 319 -20.93 15.35 8.83
N LEU A 320 -19.74 14.79 8.81
CA LEU A 320 -18.76 14.95 9.87
C LEU A 320 -17.59 15.77 9.33
N CYS A 321 -17.40 16.98 9.86
CA CYS A 321 -16.41 17.92 9.34
C CYS A 321 -15.13 17.94 10.19
N ARG A 322 -15.28 17.91 11.52
CA ARG A 322 -14.17 18.04 12.47
C ARG A 322 -14.53 17.41 13.81
N LEU A 323 -13.53 16.91 14.52
CA LEU A 323 -13.68 16.32 15.84
C LEU A 323 -12.51 16.73 16.75
N GLU A 324 -12.84 17.21 17.94
CA GLU A 324 -11.87 17.52 18.99
C GLU A 324 -12.14 16.67 20.23
N LEU A 325 -11.08 16.20 20.86
CA LEU A 325 -11.14 15.48 22.13
C LEU A 325 -10.26 16.17 23.17
N ASP A 326 -10.82 16.41 24.35
CA ASP A 326 -10.20 17.08 25.49
C ASP A 326 -10.25 16.18 26.74
N ARG A 327 -9.11 15.91 27.39
CA ARG A 327 -9.10 15.13 28.65
C ARG A 327 -9.38 16.03 29.84
N LYS A 328 -10.47 15.80 30.59
CA LYS A 328 -10.75 16.57 31.81
C LYS A 328 -9.94 16.01 33.00
N PRO A 329 -9.07 16.80 33.65
CA PRO A 329 -8.32 16.32 34.80
C PRO A 329 -9.26 16.05 36.00
N SER A 330 -9.04 14.92 36.68
CA SER A 330 -9.69 14.62 37.97
C SER A 330 -9.32 15.66 39.03
N LEU A 331 -10.23 15.93 39.98
CA LEU A 331 -10.06 16.91 41.06
C LEU A 331 -8.75 16.72 41.85
N ALA A 332 -8.32 15.47 42.05
CA ALA A 332 -7.09 15.12 42.75
C ALA A 332 -5.81 15.64 42.07
N ARG A 333 -5.81 15.81 40.73
CA ARG A 333 -4.65 16.30 39.96
C ARG A 333 -4.54 17.83 39.90
N ARG A 334 -5.57 18.57 40.32
CA ARG A 334 -5.55 20.05 40.31
C ARG A 334 -4.64 20.62 41.39
N VAL A 335 -4.50 19.92 42.52
CA VAL A 335 -3.66 20.35 43.65
C VAL A 335 -2.17 20.21 43.29
N THR A 336 -1.78 19.11 42.63
CA THR A 336 -0.40 18.86 42.21
C THR A 336 0.08 19.77 41.08
N ARG A 337 -0.83 20.27 40.21
CA ARG A 337 -0.46 21.13 39.07
C ARG A 337 -0.23 22.60 39.45
N ARG A 338 -0.80 23.09 40.55
CA ARG A 338 -0.51 24.46 41.04
C ARG A 338 0.95 24.62 41.49
N LEU A 339 1.59 23.56 41.97
CA LEU A 339 2.99 23.57 42.40
C LEU A 339 4.00 23.46 41.23
N ARG A 340 3.57 23.06 40.02
CA ARG A 340 4.45 22.88 38.86
C ARG A 340 4.45 24.05 37.86
N ARG A 341 3.69 25.12 38.10
CA ARG A 341 3.51 26.24 37.16
C ARG A 341 4.68 27.24 37.09
N ALA A 342 5.83 26.93 37.72
CA ALA A 342 7.00 27.80 37.75
C ALA A 342 8.12 27.48 36.74
N ARG A 343 7.93 26.53 35.81
CA ARG A 343 8.86 26.34 34.68
C ARG A 343 8.08 26.06 33.40
N VAL A 344 8.03 27.05 32.51
CA VAL A 344 7.74 26.82 31.10
C VAL A 344 8.98 26.13 30.53
N ALA A 345 8.87 24.84 30.25
CA ALA A 345 9.83 24.07 29.48
C ALA A 345 9.07 23.41 28.34
N GLU A 346 9.70 23.41 27.18
CA GLU A 346 9.22 22.90 25.90
C GLU A 346 8.44 21.58 26.02
N LEU A 347 7.36 21.49 25.23
CA LEU A 347 6.58 20.27 25.07
C LEU A 347 7.51 19.11 24.65
N PRO A 348 7.57 18.00 25.41
CA PRO A 348 8.40 16.88 25.01
C PRO A 348 7.89 16.28 23.70
N LYS A 349 8.77 16.16 22.70
CA LYS A 349 8.55 15.35 21.49
C LYS A 349 8.23 13.92 21.95
N VAL A 350 7.03 13.44 21.63
CA VAL A 350 6.57 12.10 22.01
C VAL A 350 7.39 11.05 21.25
N GLN A 351 8.11 10.20 21.98
CA GLN A 351 8.58 8.92 21.46
C GLN A 351 7.35 8.01 21.30
N ARG A 352 7.00 7.66 20.05
CA ARG A 352 5.97 6.65 19.75
C ARG A 352 6.49 5.30 20.28
N GLY A 353 5.80 4.71 21.26
CA GLY A 353 6.12 3.35 21.72
C GLY A 353 5.97 2.37 20.57
N ARG A 354 7.00 1.55 20.32
CA ARG A 354 6.95 0.48 19.31
C ARG A 354 6.07 -0.65 19.85
N SER A 355 5.04 -1.04 19.12
CA SER A 355 4.27 -2.24 19.44
C SER A 355 5.03 -3.47 18.92
N GLN A 356 4.86 -4.61 19.58
CA GLN A 356 5.45 -5.88 19.12
C GLN A 356 4.34 -6.78 18.58
N LEU A 357 4.58 -7.39 17.42
CA LEU A 357 3.71 -8.40 16.84
C LEU A 357 4.41 -9.76 16.86
N HIS A 358 3.85 -10.72 17.58
CA HIS A 358 4.31 -12.10 17.53
C HIS A 358 3.62 -12.85 16.39
N LEU A 359 4.41 -13.50 15.55
CA LEU A 359 3.95 -14.35 14.45
C LEU A 359 4.38 -15.79 14.69
N ASP A 360 3.40 -16.68 14.72
CA ASP A 360 3.52 -18.11 14.93
C ASP A 360 2.62 -18.91 13.97
N GLY A 361 2.81 -20.23 13.92
CA GLY A 361 2.08 -21.11 13.00
C GLY A 361 2.52 -20.98 11.54
N ILE A 362 1.60 -21.28 10.61
CA ILE A 362 1.81 -21.18 9.17
C ILE A 362 1.43 -19.78 8.70
N VAL A 363 2.44 -18.95 8.46
CA VAL A 363 2.27 -17.55 8.09
C VAL A 363 2.28 -17.37 6.57
N PHE A 364 1.23 -16.75 6.05
CA PHE A 364 1.11 -16.21 4.71
C PHE A 364 1.30 -14.69 4.77
N ALA A 365 2.04 -14.11 3.83
CA ALA A 365 2.22 -12.67 3.80
C ALA A 365 1.99 -12.08 2.42
N SER A 366 1.51 -10.84 2.38
CA SER A 366 1.40 -10.05 1.15
C SER A 366 1.70 -8.58 1.46
N VAL A 367 2.39 -7.90 0.54
CA VAL A 367 2.81 -6.50 0.69
C VAL A 367 2.30 -5.70 -0.51
N PHE A 368 1.45 -4.70 -0.29
CA PHE A 368 0.79 -3.98 -1.38
C PHE A 368 0.26 -2.61 -0.96
N ASN A 369 -0.06 -1.76 -1.93
CA ASN A 369 -0.79 -0.53 -1.71
C ASN A 369 -2.30 -0.82 -1.68
N PRO A 370 -3.01 -0.60 -0.56
CA PRO A 370 -4.44 -0.93 -0.48
C PRO A 370 -5.34 -0.06 -1.35
N ALA A 371 -4.86 1.12 -1.79
CA ALA A 371 -5.58 2.00 -2.70
C ALA A 371 -5.46 1.58 -4.17
N ASP A 372 -4.55 0.68 -4.50
CA ASP A 372 -4.39 0.14 -5.85
C ASP A 372 -5.32 -1.05 -6.05
N GLY A 373 -6.45 -0.81 -6.72
CA GLY A 373 -7.49 -1.81 -6.97
C GLY A 373 -6.98 -3.06 -7.69
N ARG A 374 -5.90 -2.95 -8.48
CA ARG A 374 -5.33 -4.10 -9.21
C ARG A 374 -4.74 -5.15 -8.29
N LYS A 375 -4.37 -4.81 -7.05
CA LYS A 375 -3.77 -5.75 -6.10
C LYS A 375 -4.78 -6.79 -5.60
N ASN A 376 -6.08 -6.56 -5.83
CA ASN A 376 -7.20 -7.43 -5.46
C ASN A 376 -7.12 -7.96 -4.02
N TRP A 377 -6.61 -7.15 -3.09
CA TRP A 377 -6.42 -7.59 -1.73
C TRP A 377 -7.68 -8.04 -0.98
N PRO A 378 -8.92 -7.61 -1.34
CA PRO A 378 -10.12 -8.25 -0.81
C PRO A 378 -10.18 -9.76 -1.10
N GLN A 379 -9.72 -10.21 -2.28
CA GLN A 379 -9.67 -11.62 -2.62
C GLN A 379 -8.63 -12.39 -1.80
N LEU A 380 -7.50 -11.75 -1.43
CA LEU A 380 -6.52 -12.36 -0.52
C LEU A 380 -7.16 -12.72 0.82
N VAL A 381 -8.02 -11.85 1.34
CA VAL A 381 -8.71 -12.04 2.63
C VAL A 381 -9.82 -13.08 2.52
N THR A 382 -10.72 -12.94 1.53
CA THR A 382 -11.88 -13.84 1.44
C THR A 382 -11.48 -15.27 1.06
N ALA A 383 -10.51 -15.46 0.15
CA ALA A 383 -10.03 -16.79 -0.22
C ALA A 383 -9.26 -17.46 0.92
N PHE A 384 -8.49 -16.70 1.71
CA PHE A 384 -7.82 -17.23 2.90
C PHE A 384 -8.83 -17.65 3.97
N ALA A 385 -9.82 -16.80 4.23
CA ALA A 385 -10.86 -17.08 5.22
C ALA A 385 -11.70 -18.31 4.85
N ASP A 386 -12.03 -18.47 3.57
CA ASP A 386 -12.74 -19.66 3.07
C ASP A 386 -11.89 -20.93 3.21
N ALA A 387 -10.64 -20.89 2.73
CA ALA A 387 -9.78 -22.07 2.68
C ALA A 387 -9.24 -22.50 4.06
N LEU A 388 -8.94 -21.54 4.94
CA LEU A 388 -8.18 -21.76 6.17
C LEU A 388 -8.85 -21.18 7.42
N GLY A 389 -10.07 -20.62 7.32
CA GLY A 389 -10.74 -19.95 8.44
C GLY A 389 -10.92 -20.81 9.70
N ASP A 390 -10.99 -22.12 9.56
CA ASP A 390 -11.10 -23.09 10.67
C ASP A 390 -9.75 -23.52 11.26
N ARG A 391 -8.62 -23.01 10.76
CA ARG A 391 -7.26 -23.38 11.16
C ARG A 391 -6.66 -22.39 12.17
N PRO A 392 -6.59 -22.71 13.46
CA PRO A 392 -6.10 -21.77 14.49
C PRO A 392 -4.62 -21.42 14.37
N ASP A 393 -3.84 -22.25 13.68
CA ASP A 393 -2.42 -22.09 13.42
C ASP A 393 -2.11 -21.42 12.06
N ALA A 394 -3.13 -21.01 11.28
CA ALA A 394 -2.94 -20.25 10.05
C ALA A 394 -3.00 -18.74 10.33
N THR A 395 -2.01 -17.99 9.82
CA THR A 395 -1.95 -16.53 9.93
C THR A 395 -1.76 -15.88 8.57
N LEU A 396 -2.62 -14.92 8.19
CA LEU A 396 -2.43 -14.04 7.03
C LEU A 396 -1.98 -12.66 7.49
N VAL A 397 -0.83 -12.21 7.01
CA VAL A 397 -0.28 -10.86 7.26
C VAL A 397 -0.39 -10.00 6.01
N LEU A 398 -1.13 -8.90 6.11
CA LEU A 398 -1.28 -7.91 5.05
C LEU A 398 -0.47 -6.67 5.39
N LYS A 399 0.66 -6.47 4.70
CA LYS A 399 1.48 -5.27 4.89
C LYS A 399 1.11 -4.20 3.86
N MET A 400 0.37 -3.21 4.33
CA MET A 400 -0.11 -2.07 3.56
C MET A 400 0.99 -1.01 3.40
N THR A 401 1.27 -0.60 2.17
CA THR A 401 2.22 0.48 1.85
C THR A 401 1.53 1.85 1.90
N CYS A 402 0.87 2.15 3.02
CA CYS A 402 0.26 3.46 3.31
C CYS A 402 0.72 3.99 4.67
N GLY A 403 0.82 5.32 4.82
CA GLY A 403 1.31 5.96 6.05
C GLY A 403 0.36 5.88 7.25
N SER A 404 -0.89 5.47 7.05
CA SER A 404 -1.93 5.37 8.08
C SER A 404 -2.88 4.20 7.80
N ALA A 405 -3.69 3.82 8.80
CA ALA A 405 -4.74 2.82 8.62
C ALA A 405 -5.86 3.26 7.65
N ALA A 406 -5.91 4.55 7.32
CA ALA A 406 -7.03 5.17 6.65
C ALA A 406 -7.53 4.51 5.37
N PRO A 407 -6.63 4.17 4.43
CA PRO A 407 -7.07 3.79 3.10
C PRO A 407 -7.67 2.39 3.05
N TYR A 408 -7.52 1.57 4.10
CA TYR A 408 -7.92 0.16 4.07
C TYR A 408 -8.82 -0.26 5.22
N LEU A 409 -8.83 0.45 6.36
CA LEU A 409 -9.45 -0.03 7.58
C LEU A 409 -10.94 -0.37 7.42
N ALA A 410 -11.71 0.53 6.81
CA ALA A 410 -13.14 0.33 6.62
C ALA A 410 -13.44 -0.89 5.72
N GLU A 411 -12.65 -1.07 4.66
CA GLU A 411 -12.78 -2.22 3.76
C GLU A 411 -12.33 -3.52 4.43
N PHE A 412 -11.27 -3.48 5.24
CA PHE A 412 -10.75 -4.63 5.96
C PHE A 412 -11.79 -5.15 6.96
N GLN A 413 -12.41 -4.24 7.70
CA GLN A 413 -13.51 -4.57 8.62
C GLN A 413 -14.74 -5.10 7.89
N ARG A 414 -15.11 -4.51 6.75
CA ARG A 414 -16.19 -5.02 5.90
C ARG A 414 -15.90 -6.46 5.47
N LEU A 415 -14.67 -6.76 5.07
CA LEU A 415 -14.24 -8.11 4.71
C LEU A 415 -14.32 -9.07 5.89
N LEU A 416 -13.80 -8.69 7.05
CA LEU A 416 -13.88 -9.51 8.26
C LEU A 416 -15.35 -9.78 8.68
N ALA A 417 -16.23 -8.78 8.58
CA ALA A 417 -17.65 -8.95 8.86
C ALA A 417 -18.35 -9.88 7.85
N MET A 418 -17.96 -9.83 6.57
CA MET A 418 -18.52 -10.72 5.54
C MET A 418 -18.08 -12.18 5.70
N VAL A 419 -16.81 -12.42 6.06
CA VAL A 419 -16.29 -13.80 6.21
C VAL A 419 -16.74 -14.44 7.53
N GLY A 420 -17.16 -13.63 8.51
CA GLY A 420 -17.71 -14.11 9.78
C GLY A 420 -16.63 -14.59 10.77
N PRO A 421 -17.02 -15.37 11.79
CA PRO A 421 -16.11 -15.86 12.82
C PRO A 421 -15.02 -16.77 12.24
N LEU A 422 -13.75 -16.48 12.57
CA LEU A 422 -12.58 -17.24 12.14
C LEU A 422 -11.82 -17.79 13.36
N GLN A 423 -11.30 -19.01 13.24
CA GLN A 423 -10.25 -19.52 14.14
C GLN A 423 -8.86 -19.08 13.68
N ALA A 424 -8.66 -18.95 12.37
CA ALA A 424 -7.45 -18.39 11.78
C ALA A 424 -7.27 -16.90 12.12
N ARG A 425 -6.03 -16.42 11.95
CA ARG A 425 -5.64 -15.05 12.25
C ARG A 425 -5.39 -14.25 10.98
N ILE A 426 -5.98 -13.07 10.87
CA ILE A 426 -5.67 -12.09 9.81
C ILE A 426 -5.19 -10.79 10.46
N VAL A 427 -4.00 -10.32 10.10
CA VAL A 427 -3.38 -9.11 10.67
C VAL A 427 -3.01 -8.14 9.57
N ALA A 428 -3.49 -6.90 9.66
CA ALA A 428 -3.10 -5.82 8.77
C ALA A 428 -2.10 -4.87 9.44
N LEU A 429 -1.00 -4.59 8.74
CA LEU A 429 0.10 -3.73 9.15
C LEU A 429 0.19 -2.53 8.20
N HIS A 430 0.50 -1.34 8.70
CA HIS A 430 0.74 -0.16 7.86
C HIS A 430 1.97 0.62 8.29
N GLY A 431 2.34 1.65 7.52
CA GLY A 431 3.55 2.43 7.68
C GLY A 431 4.82 1.68 7.26
N TYR A 432 5.97 2.33 7.39
CA TYR A 432 7.27 1.68 7.15
C TYR A 432 7.47 0.49 8.10
N LEU A 433 8.06 -0.61 7.65
CA LEU A 433 8.41 -1.75 8.51
C LEU A 433 9.94 -1.90 8.53
N PRO A 434 10.64 -1.48 9.60
CA PRO A 434 12.08 -1.62 9.67
C PRO A 434 12.51 -3.10 9.68
N ASP A 435 11.70 -3.97 10.29
CA ASP A 435 11.98 -5.39 10.46
C ASP A 435 11.30 -6.24 9.38
N LEU A 436 11.28 -5.79 8.11
CA LEU A 436 10.70 -6.56 6.99
C LEU A 436 11.34 -7.95 6.87
N GLU A 437 12.62 -8.07 7.21
CA GLU A 437 13.36 -9.33 7.24
C GLU A 437 12.80 -10.34 8.23
N GLU A 438 12.33 -9.89 9.40
CA GLU A 438 11.69 -10.79 10.37
C GLU A 438 10.31 -11.24 9.87
N LEU A 439 9.59 -10.39 9.13
CA LEU A 439 8.36 -10.83 8.43
C LEU A 439 8.68 -11.89 7.38
N MET A 440 9.69 -11.67 6.54
CA MET A 440 10.16 -12.66 5.57
C MET A 440 10.67 -13.95 6.26
N ALA A 441 11.20 -13.86 7.47
CA ALA A 441 11.66 -15.02 8.24
C ALA A 441 10.51 -15.85 8.82
N ALA A 442 9.39 -15.22 9.15
CA ALA A 442 8.20 -15.91 9.62
C ALA A 442 7.35 -16.51 8.50
N THR A 443 7.45 -15.98 7.28
CA THR A 443 6.55 -16.30 6.18
C THR A 443 6.87 -17.64 5.51
N PHE A 444 5.88 -18.53 5.43
CA PHE A 444 5.95 -19.79 4.70
C PHE A 444 5.68 -19.62 3.21
N PHE A 445 4.70 -18.77 2.85
CA PHE A 445 4.35 -18.47 1.47
C PHE A 445 4.00 -16.99 1.31
N TYR A 446 4.54 -16.36 0.26
CA TYR A 446 4.08 -15.04 -0.17
C TYR A 446 2.87 -15.18 -1.09
N VAL A 447 1.83 -14.36 -0.91
CA VAL A 447 0.60 -14.44 -1.71
C VAL A 447 0.41 -13.19 -2.55
N ASN A 448 0.21 -13.38 -3.85
CA ASN A 448 -0.09 -12.33 -4.81
C ASN A 448 -1.41 -12.64 -5.54
N ALA A 449 -2.30 -11.65 -5.63
CA ALA A 449 -3.55 -11.73 -6.38
C ALA A 449 -3.70 -10.57 -7.38
N SER A 450 -2.60 -9.93 -7.76
CA SER A 450 -2.61 -8.79 -8.66
C SER A 450 -3.15 -9.16 -10.04
N SER A 451 -3.95 -8.25 -10.62
CA SER A 451 -4.44 -8.39 -11.99
C SER A 451 -3.33 -8.25 -13.05
N GLY A 452 -2.18 -7.73 -12.66
CA GLY A 452 -1.02 -7.55 -13.52
C GLY A 452 0.06 -6.77 -12.79
N GLU A 453 1.32 -7.06 -13.10
CA GLU A 453 2.48 -6.39 -12.51
C GLU A 453 3.51 -6.09 -13.61
N GLY A 454 3.98 -4.85 -13.68
CA GLY A 454 5.09 -4.49 -14.56
C GLY A 454 6.42 -4.94 -13.95
N MET A 455 6.44 -5.06 -12.61
CA MET A 455 7.39 -5.82 -11.83
C MET A 455 6.87 -5.92 -10.38
N CYS A 456 6.83 -7.10 -9.76
CA CYS A 456 6.37 -7.24 -8.39
C CYS A 456 7.55 -7.28 -7.40
N MET A 457 8.09 -6.11 -7.04
CA MET A 457 9.25 -6.02 -6.13
C MET A 457 9.07 -6.80 -4.83
N PRO A 458 7.94 -6.66 -4.09
CA PRO A 458 7.82 -7.36 -2.81
C PRO A 458 7.79 -8.89 -2.96
N LEU A 459 7.17 -9.40 -4.03
CA LEU A 459 7.21 -10.83 -4.33
C LEU A 459 8.65 -11.30 -4.61
N MET A 460 9.40 -10.53 -5.40
CA MET A 460 10.81 -10.82 -5.70
C MET A 460 11.70 -10.78 -4.45
N GLU A 461 11.46 -9.86 -3.52
CA GLU A 461 12.16 -9.78 -2.24
C GLU A 461 11.95 -11.06 -1.41
N PHE A 462 10.70 -11.48 -1.25
CA PHE A 462 10.36 -12.69 -0.50
C PHE A 462 10.93 -13.95 -1.18
N MET A 463 10.84 -14.05 -2.51
CA MET A 463 11.45 -15.17 -3.25
C MET A 463 12.97 -15.20 -3.12
N SER A 464 13.64 -14.03 -3.10
CA SER A 464 15.10 -13.93 -2.87
C SER A 464 15.48 -14.39 -1.47
N ALA A 465 14.60 -14.14 -0.49
CA ALA A 465 14.71 -14.65 0.87
C ALA A 465 14.38 -16.15 1.01
N GLY A 466 14.05 -16.84 -0.10
CA GLY A 466 13.72 -18.26 -0.13
C GLY A 466 12.27 -18.58 0.25
N VAL A 467 11.37 -17.61 0.19
CA VAL A 467 9.93 -17.82 0.43
C VAL A 467 9.24 -18.17 -0.90
N PRO A 468 8.66 -19.37 -1.04
CA PRO A 468 7.88 -19.73 -2.22
C PRO A 468 6.56 -18.93 -2.32
N ALA A 469 5.96 -18.93 -3.50
CA ALA A 469 4.81 -18.07 -3.78
C ALA A 469 3.48 -18.84 -3.96
N ILE A 470 2.37 -18.13 -3.70
CA ILE A 470 1.06 -18.40 -4.26
C ILE A 470 0.75 -17.19 -5.13
N ALA A 471 0.85 -17.34 -6.45
CA ALA A 471 0.78 -16.19 -7.35
C ALA A 471 0.24 -16.60 -8.73
N PRO A 472 -0.42 -15.67 -9.44
CA PRO A 472 -0.71 -15.88 -10.85
C PRO A 472 0.58 -15.89 -11.68
N ARG A 473 0.52 -16.53 -12.85
CA ARG A 473 1.62 -16.57 -13.82
C ARG A 473 1.23 -15.81 -15.08
N ASN A 474 1.16 -14.49 -14.97
CA ASN A 474 0.82 -13.56 -16.05
C ASN A 474 1.76 -12.34 -16.02
N THR A 475 1.74 -11.50 -17.05
CA THR A 475 2.54 -10.25 -17.12
C THR A 475 4.01 -10.45 -16.72
N ALA A 476 4.62 -9.57 -15.92
CA ALA A 476 6.03 -9.72 -15.51
C ALA A 476 6.30 -11.00 -14.69
N MET A 477 5.29 -11.59 -14.06
CA MET A 477 5.46 -12.81 -13.27
C MET A 477 5.77 -14.04 -14.14
N LEU A 478 5.53 -13.98 -15.46
CA LEU A 478 5.91 -15.03 -16.41
C LEU A 478 7.42 -15.33 -16.40
N ASP A 479 8.23 -14.33 -16.06
CA ASP A 479 9.70 -14.42 -16.11
C ASP A 479 10.28 -15.29 -14.98
N TYR A 480 9.56 -15.49 -13.88
CA TYR A 480 10.10 -16.16 -12.69
C TYR A 480 9.15 -17.08 -11.93
N ILE A 481 7.83 -16.96 -12.08
CA ILE A 481 6.87 -17.85 -11.40
C ILE A 481 6.74 -19.16 -12.16
N THR A 482 7.02 -20.29 -11.51
CA THR A 482 6.94 -21.64 -12.08
C THR A 482 6.29 -22.60 -11.09
N THR A 483 5.84 -23.76 -11.57
CA THR A 483 5.31 -24.83 -10.70
C THR A 483 6.35 -25.40 -9.72
N ARG A 484 7.64 -25.08 -9.90
CA ARG A 484 8.72 -25.50 -8.99
C ARG A 484 8.88 -24.57 -7.79
N ASN A 485 8.49 -23.30 -7.90
CA ASN A 485 8.70 -22.29 -6.87
C ASN A 485 7.39 -21.63 -6.38
N ALA A 486 6.26 -21.98 -6.97
CA ALA A 486 4.97 -21.42 -6.62
C ALA A 486 3.82 -22.42 -6.78
N PHE A 487 2.76 -22.21 -6.01
CA PHE A 487 1.42 -22.67 -6.35
C PHE A 487 0.78 -21.65 -7.29
N VAL A 488 0.66 -22.02 -8.56
CA VAL A 488 0.20 -21.10 -9.61
C VAL A 488 -1.31 -20.90 -9.51
N VAL A 489 -1.72 -19.65 -9.39
CA VAL A 489 -3.13 -19.24 -9.37
C VAL A 489 -3.60 -19.00 -10.81
N ALA A 490 -4.76 -19.57 -11.17
CA ALA A 490 -5.35 -19.33 -12.48
C ALA A 490 -5.82 -17.88 -12.64
N SER A 491 -5.69 -17.36 -13.85
CA SER A 491 -6.16 -16.03 -14.22
C SER A 491 -6.43 -15.95 -15.73
N ASP A 492 -7.48 -15.24 -16.11
CA ASP A 492 -7.87 -15.03 -17.51
C ASP A 492 -7.79 -13.54 -17.89
N GLU A 493 -7.59 -13.23 -19.16
CA GLU A 493 -7.62 -11.85 -19.65
C GLU A 493 -8.99 -11.19 -19.44
N GLN A 494 -8.99 -9.92 -19.10
CA GLN A 494 -10.18 -9.09 -18.94
C GLN A 494 -9.92 -7.68 -19.45
N LEU A 495 -10.87 -7.15 -20.21
CA LEU A 495 -10.82 -5.79 -20.75
C LEU A 495 -10.75 -4.73 -19.65
N THR A 496 -9.88 -3.74 -19.85
CA THR A 496 -9.69 -2.58 -18.98
C THR A 496 -9.24 -1.35 -19.78
N SER A 497 -9.22 -0.19 -19.14
CA SER A 497 -8.62 1.04 -19.69
C SER A 497 -7.15 1.16 -19.33
N TRP A 498 -6.42 2.01 -20.07
CA TRP A 498 -5.10 2.45 -19.62
C TRP A 498 -5.24 3.28 -18.34
N PRO A 499 -4.28 3.18 -17.40
CA PRO A 499 -4.43 3.75 -16.06
C PRO A 499 -4.44 5.28 -16.02
N HIS A 500 -3.91 5.96 -17.04
CA HIS A 500 -3.83 7.43 -17.12
C HIS A 500 -4.68 8.01 -18.26
N ASP A 501 -5.52 7.19 -18.90
CA ASP A 501 -6.53 7.64 -19.86
C ASP A 501 -7.79 8.11 -19.10
N PRO A 502 -8.11 9.42 -19.10
CA PRO A 502 -9.26 9.96 -18.40
C PRO A 502 -10.60 9.57 -19.04
N GLU A 503 -10.59 9.02 -20.26
CA GLU A 503 -11.80 8.57 -20.95
C GLU A 503 -12.25 7.17 -20.49
N PHE A 504 -11.40 6.45 -19.75
CA PHE A 504 -11.66 5.09 -19.24
C PHE A 504 -12.17 4.12 -20.31
N LYS A 505 -11.73 4.31 -21.56
CA LYS A 505 -12.11 3.43 -22.67
C LYS A 505 -11.44 2.06 -22.51
N LEU A 506 -12.22 1.00 -22.68
CA LEU A 506 -11.74 -0.38 -22.61
C LEU A 506 -10.90 -0.71 -23.85
N ARG A 507 -9.58 -0.50 -23.78
CA ARG A 507 -8.64 -0.56 -24.91
C ARG A 507 -7.51 -1.57 -24.72
N THR A 508 -7.35 -2.07 -23.52
CA THR A 508 -6.28 -2.99 -23.16
C THR A 508 -6.84 -4.09 -22.28
N HIS A 509 -5.99 -5.05 -21.90
CA HIS A 509 -6.36 -6.09 -20.97
C HIS A 509 -5.42 -6.08 -19.77
N PHE A 510 -5.98 -6.55 -18.65
CA PHE A 510 -5.24 -7.10 -17.53
C PHE A 510 -5.72 -8.54 -17.32
N HIS A 511 -5.33 -9.18 -16.23
CA HIS A 511 -5.81 -10.52 -15.89
C HIS A 511 -6.72 -10.51 -14.67
N ARG A 512 -7.87 -11.16 -14.77
CA ARG A 512 -8.73 -11.47 -13.64
C ARG A 512 -8.23 -12.72 -12.94
N VAL A 513 -7.85 -12.60 -11.67
CA VAL A 513 -7.51 -13.77 -10.84
C VAL A 513 -8.76 -14.58 -10.51
N HIS A 514 -8.64 -15.91 -10.59
CA HIS A 514 -9.73 -16.83 -10.26
C HIS A 514 -9.75 -17.08 -8.76
N TRP A 515 -10.84 -16.65 -8.11
CA TRP A 515 -10.99 -16.74 -6.66
C TRP A 515 -10.91 -18.19 -6.15
N ASP A 516 -11.60 -19.14 -6.81
CA ASP A 516 -11.57 -20.55 -6.42
C ASP A 516 -10.14 -21.13 -6.50
N SER A 517 -9.39 -20.77 -7.54
CA SER A 517 -8.00 -21.19 -7.68
C SER A 517 -7.10 -20.61 -6.59
N LEU A 518 -7.39 -19.39 -6.11
CA LEU A 518 -6.64 -18.78 -5.01
C LEU A 518 -6.92 -19.52 -3.70
N ALA A 519 -8.19 -19.80 -3.39
CA ALA A 519 -8.61 -20.56 -2.22
C ALA A 519 -8.00 -21.98 -2.20
N ASP A 520 -8.13 -22.71 -3.32
CA ASP A 520 -7.51 -24.04 -3.51
C ASP A 520 -6.00 -24.02 -3.23
N ASN A 521 -5.31 -22.97 -3.68
CA ASN A 521 -3.87 -22.87 -3.52
C ASN A 521 -3.44 -22.49 -2.10
N TYR A 522 -4.26 -21.75 -1.35
CA TYR A 522 -4.07 -21.60 0.10
C TYR A 522 -4.11 -22.95 0.80
N GLU A 523 -5.10 -23.79 0.51
CA GLU A 523 -5.23 -25.11 1.11
C GLU A 523 -4.06 -26.04 0.72
N LYS A 524 -3.67 -26.05 -0.56
CA LYS A 524 -2.51 -26.83 -1.04
C LYS A 524 -1.21 -26.38 -0.37
N ALA A 525 -1.01 -25.07 -0.22
CA ALA A 525 0.17 -24.52 0.42
C ALA A 525 0.22 -24.84 1.92
N TYR A 526 -0.91 -24.71 2.62
CA TYR A 526 -1.02 -25.09 4.04
C TYR A 526 -0.73 -26.59 4.24
N ARG A 527 -1.29 -27.47 3.40
CA ARG A 527 -0.96 -28.91 3.42
C ARG A 527 0.50 -29.18 3.13
N CYS A 528 1.10 -28.47 2.17
CA CYS A 528 2.53 -28.58 1.87
C CYS A 528 3.38 -28.21 3.10
N ALA A 529 3.09 -27.07 3.75
CA ALA A 529 3.85 -26.65 4.94
C ALA A 529 3.73 -27.62 6.13
N THR A 530 2.58 -28.25 6.31
CA THR A 530 2.29 -29.11 7.46
C THR A 530 2.64 -30.57 7.24
N GLN A 531 2.50 -31.08 6.01
CA GLN A 531 2.64 -32.51 5.69
C GLN A 531 3.89 -32.82 4.85
N ASP A 532 4.44 -31.84 4.12
CA ASP A 532 5.60 -32.02 3.25
C ASP A 532 6.60 -30.83 3.35
N PRO A 533 7.25 -30.64 4.52
CA PRO A 533 8.19 -29.54 4.71
C PRO A 533 9.42 -29.59 3.77
N ASP A 534 9.81 -30.79 3.32
CA ASP A 534 10.90 -30.97 2.35
C ASP A 534 10.55 -30.35 1.00
N ARG A 535 9.32 -30.58 0.52
CA ARG A 535 8.84 -29.91 -0.69
C ARG A 535 8.77 -28.40 -0.51
N GLN A 536 8.30 -27.90 0.64
CA GLN A 536 8.28 -26.46 0.90
C GLN A 536 9.70 -25.86 0.84
N ARG A 537 10.69 -26.52 1.44
CA ARG A 537 12.11 -26.12 1.36
C ARG A 537 12.63 -26.14 -0.08
N ALA A 538 12.30 -27.19 -0.84
CA ALA A 538 12.69 -27.30 -2.25
C ALA A 538 12.07 -26.17 -3.10
N MET A 539 10.82 -25.80 -2.84
CA MET A 539 10.16 -24.66 -3.50
C MET A 539 10.85 -23.34 -3.15
N GLY A 540 11.22 -23.15 -1.88
CA GLY A 540 11.98 -21.97 -1.44
C GLY A 540 13.35 -21.86 -2.08
N ALA A 541 14.09 -22.97 -2.19
CA ALA A 541 15.36 -23.02 -2.91
C ALA A 541 15.19 -22.68 -4.40
N ALA A 542 14.15 -23.23 -5.05
CA ALA A 542 13.83 -22.92 -6.44
C ALA A 542 13.43 -21.45 -6.65
N ALA A 543 12.72 -20.84 -5.70
CA ALA A 543 12.38 -19.42 -5.71
C ALA A 543 13.64 -18.55 -5.67
N ARG A 544 14.56 -18.88 -4.76
CA ARG A 544 15.83 -18.18 -4.61
C ARG A 544 16.70 -18.29 -5.87
N THR A 545 16.86 -19.48 -6.42
CA THR A 545 17.63 -19.69 -7.66
C THR A 545 17.03 -18.92 -8.84
N ALA A 546 15.70 -18.86 -8.96
CA ALA A 546 15.05 -18.08 -9.99
C ALA A 546 15.35 -16.58 -9.85
N MET A 547 15.37 -16.04 -8.62
CA MET A 547 15.72 -14.64 -8.37
C MET A 547 17.19 -14.35 -8.64
N GLU A 548 18.11 -15.23 -8.25
CA GLU A 548 19.55 -15.07 -8.57
C GLU A 548 19.79 -14.99 -10.08
N GLN A 549 19.10 -15.83 -10.84
CA GLN A 549 19.22 -15.90 -12.31
C GLN A 549 18.56 -14.71 -13.01
N LEU A 550 17.49 -14.15 -12.44
CA LEU A 550 16.75 -13.04 -13.01
C LEU A 550 17.34 -11.69 -12.60
N SER A 551 17.48 -11.45 -11.31
CA SER A 551 17.75 -10.14 -10.68
C SER A 551 19.06 -10.08 -9.90
N GLY A 552 19.98 -11.00 -10.16
CA GLY A 552 21.35 -10.94 -9.63
C GLY A 552 22.15 -9.79 -10.23
N ASP A 553 22.86 -9.01 -9.41
CA ASP A 553 23.68 -7.86 -9.79
C ASP A 553 24.59 -8.17 -10.98
N ARG A 554 25.25 -9.33 -10.95
CA ARG A 554 26.13 -9.77 -12.05
C ARG A 554 25.38 -9.93 -13.38
N ILE A 555 24.18 -10.48 -13.35
CA ILE A 555 23.35 -10.71 -14.53
C ILE A 555 22.87 -9.37 -15.09
N VAL A 556 22.31 -8.52 -14.23
CA VAL A 556 21.77 -7.21 -14.58
C VAL A 556 22.90 -6.29 -15.09
N ALA A 557 24.07 -6.27 -14.44
CA ALA A 557 25.25 -5.52 -14.91
C ALA A 557 25.66 -5.92 -16.33
N GLN A 558 25.64 -7.22 -16.62
CA GLN A 558 26.00 -7.72 -17.94
C GLN A 558 24.98 -7.33 -19.00
N GLN A 559 23.68 -7.41 -18.69
CA GLN A 559 22.62 -6.97 -19.59
C GLN A 559 22.72 -5.47 -19.89
N LEU A 560 22.98 -4.65 -18.87
CA LEU A 560 23.16 -3.20 -19.02
C LEU A 560 24.39 -2.87 -19.89
N ARG A 561 25.54 -3.50 -19.66
CA ARG A 561 26.73 -3.32 -20.52
C ARG A 561 26.41 -3.66 -21.97
N ASN A 562 25.85 -4.85 -22.21
CA ASN A 562 25.50 -5.30 -23.55
C ASN A 562 24.51 -4.34 -24.24
N PHE A 563 23.54 -3.80 -23.50
CA PHE A 563 22.54 -2.90 -24.05
C PHE A 563 23.10 -1.51 -24.37
N LEU A 564 23.94 -0.96 -23.49
CA LEU A 564 24.52 0.38 -23.64
C LEU A 564 25.67 0.39 -24.67
N GLU A 565 26.41 -0.70 -24.82
CA GLU A 565 27.53 -0.81 -25.79
C GLU A 565 27.07 -1.03 -27.24
N ARG A 566 25.83 -1.51 -27.47
CA ARG A 566 25.25 -1.75 -28.81
C ARG A 566 25.20 -0.49 -29.70
N GLU A 567 25.44 0.71 -29.17
CA GLU A 567 25.52 1.97 -29.93
C GLU A 567 26.88 2.23 -30.62
N HIS A 568 27.91 1.39 -30.41
CA HIS A 568 29.22 1.52 -31.09
C HIS A 568 29.37 0.65 -32.35
N GLY A 569 28.29 0.04 -32.85
CA GLY A 569 28.29 -0.87 -34.00
C GLY A 569 27.84 -0.23 -35.31
#